data_AF-A0A2S5P7P5-F1
#
_entry.id   AF-A0A2S5P7P5-F1
#
_cell.length_a   1.000
_cell.length_b   1.000
_cell.length_c   1.000
_cell.angle_alpha   90.00
_cell.angle_beta   90.00
_cell.angle_gamma   90.00
#
_symmetry.space_group_name_H-M   'P 1'
#
loop_
_entity.id
_entity.type
_entity.pdbx_description
1 polymer ?
#
loop_
_entity_poly.entity_id
_entity_poly.type
_entity_poly.pdbx_seq_one_letter_code
_entity_poly.pdbx_strand_id
1 'polypeptide(L)'
;MQLAPFPNLRPGVRGALLGVFAAMTTVVTSAPADAQSAAGQHPGSQSPGSQSPGGSQKAGSQNPGPRPATAAQPKQPGSDQPAANIAPNTPVGPIGIWFDDTGKGAIEIKPCGANLCGNIVWMAQPLGADGLPQNDGYNPDKAKRNQPVCGLQVLGDVKPQPDGTWDLGWVYDPKVGKSFDVAFALDAKDRLKVTGYKGVKFLSKTFLWTRTTVPLPRCDGVVSNLPPLPPSTPSRNPGAGAAPVVKSTPPPATQRATVPIQQPALRP
;
A
#
# COMPACT_ATOMS: atom_id res chain seq x y z
N MET A 1 63.26 -6.18 -14.67
CA MET A 1 63.83 -5.35 -13.57
C MET A 1 62.72 -4.49 -13.01
N GLN A 2 62.46 -4.32 -11.72
CA GLN A 2 62.92 -4.98 -10.50
C GLN A 2 61.93 -4.52 -9.41
N LEU A 3 61.25 -5.46 -8.75
CA LEU A 3 60.46 -5.20 -7.54
C LEU A 3 61.44 -4.92 -6.39
N ALA A 4 61.16 -3.89 -5.60
CA ALA A 4 61.89 -3.58 -4.37
C ALA A 4 60.96 -3.70 -3.13
N PRO A 5 61.51 -4.00 -1.94
CA PRO A 5 60.93 -4.97 -1.03
C PRO A 5 60.33 -4.38 0.25
N PHE A 6 59.52 -5.20 0.94
CA PHE A 6 59.09 -5.02 2.32
C PHE A 6 60.25 -5.08 3.32
N PRO A 7 60.29 -4.22 4.35
CA PRO A 7 61.06 -4.48 5.56
C PRO A 7 60.22 -5.17 6.65
N ASN A 8 60.88 -6.15 7.27
CA ASN A 8 60.43 -6.99 8.38
C ASN A 8 60.36 -6.25 9.73
N LEU A 9 59.53 -6.81 10.61
CA LEU A 9 59.37 -6.49 12.03
C LEU A 9 60.66 -6.64 12.87
N ARG A 10 60.73 -5.93 14.00
CA ARG A 10 61.47 -6.35 15.20
C ARG A 10 60.61 -6.25 16.48
N PRO A 11 60.93 -7.06 17.52
CA PRO A 11 60.01 -7.38 18.60
C PRO A 11 60.33 -6.70 19.94
N GLY A 12 59.31 -6.62 20.81
CA GLY A 12 59.47 -6.77 22.25
C GLY A 12 59.43 -5.48 23.10
N VAL A 13 58.31 -5.28 23.81
CA VAL A 13 58.35 -4.83 25.22
C VAL A 13 57.30 -5.64 25.97
N ARG A 14 57.77 -6.37 26.99
CA ARG A 14 56.98 -7.07 27.99
C ARG A 14 56.37 -6.05 28.95
N GLY A 15 55.08 -6.19 29.24
CA GLY A 15 54.40 -5.49 30.33
C GLY A 15 53.29 -6.39 30.87
N ALA A 16 53.53 -6.96 32.05
CA ALA A 16 52.59 -7.78 32.79
C ALA A 16 51.62 -6.90 33.60
N LEU A 17 50.35 -7.28 33.65
CA LEU A 17 49.40 -7.05 34.75
C LEU A 17 48.21 -7.99 34.49
N LEU A 18 48.17 -9.18 35.11
CA LEU A 18 47.42 -9.47 36.33
C LEU A 18 46.03 -8.83 36.35
N GLY A 19 44.98 -9.66 36.32
CA GLY A 19 43.69 -9.22 36.86
C GLY A 19 42.45 -9.91 36.35
N VAL A 20 42.07 -10.99 37.05
CA VAL A 20 40.68 -11.36 37.37
C VAL A 20 39.79 -11.87 36.23
N PHE A 21 39.68 -13.20 36.20
CA PHE A 21 38.52 -13.93 35.69
C PHE A 21 37.26 -13.52 36.46
N ALA A 22 36.25 -13.03 35.75
CA ALA A 22 34.87 -13.03 36.23
C ALA A 22 34.03 -13.90 35.28
N ALA A 23 33.73 -15.11 35.74
CA ALA A 23 32.72 -15.96 35.16
C ALA A 23 31.34 -15.31 35.36
N MET A 24 30.63 -15.02 34.27
CA MET A 24 29.19 -14.76 34.33
C MET A 24 28.46 -16.02 33.88
N THR A 25 28.22 -16.89 34.85
CA THR A 25 27.25 -17.98 34.79
C THR A 25 25.86 -17.36 34.72
N THR A 26 25.28 -17.27 33.53
CA THR A 26 23.85 -16.96 33.41
C THR A 26 23.06 -18.24 33.64
N VAL A 27 22.45 -18.30 34.81
CA VAL A 27 21.46 -19.30 35.18
C VAL A 27 20.22 -19.07 34.33
N VAL A 28 19.97 -19.95 33.36
CA VAL A 28 18.65 -20.07 32.72
C VAL A 28 17.76 -20.85 33.68
N THR A 29 17.05 -20.12 34.53
CA THR A 29 15.91 -20.68 35.27
C THR A 29 14.73 -20.72 34.31
N SER A 30 14.39 -21.94 33.90
CA SER A 30 13.07 -22.30 33.39
C SER A 30 12.06 -22.32 34.54
N ALA A 31 10.88 -21.76 34.30
CA ALA A 31 9.70 -21.97 35.12
C ALA A 31 8.44 -21.98 34.22
N PRO A 32 7.39 -22.73 34.61
CA PRO A 32 6.62 -23.55 33.69
C PRO A 32 5.33 -22.91 33.17
N ALA A 33 4.80 -23.54 32.12
CA ALA A 33 3.40 -23.49 31.74
C ALA A 33 2.51 -23.97 32.92
N ASP A 34 1.38 -23.30 33.13
CA ASP A 34 0.08 -23.92 33.42
C ASP A 34 -0.95 -22.83 33.77
N ALA A 35 -2.04 -22.77 32.99
CA ALA A 35 -3.41 -22.51 33.45
C ALA A 35 -4.35 -22.41 32.23
N GLN A 36 -4.72 -23.58 31.70
CA GLN A 36 -6.03 -23.80 31.11
C GLN A 36 -7.08 -23.81 32.23
N SER A 37 -8.28 -23.26 32.02
CA SER A 37 -9.57 -23.97 32.19
C SER A 37 -10.78 -23.01 32.27
N ALA A 38 -11.98 -23.60 32.10
CA ALA A 38 -13.34 -23.08 32.09
C ALA A 38 -13.78 -22.44 30.75
N ALA A 39 -14.35 -23.16 29.78
CA ALA A 39 -15.54 -24.02 29.82
C ALA A 39 -16.77 -23.31 30.42
N GLY A 40 -17.52 -22.62 29.55
CA GLY A 40 -18.87 -22.14 29.80
C GLY A 40 -19.78 -22.60 28.66
N GLN A 41 -20.30 -23.81 28.77
CA GLN A 41 -21.33 -24.37 27.91
C GLN A 41 -22.66 -23.68 28.25
N HIS A 42 -23.31 -23.07 27.25
CA HIS A 42 -24.71 -22.68 27.35
C HIS A 42 -25.59 -23.64 26.52
N PRO A 43 -26.73 -24.09 27.08
CA PRO A 43 -27.57 -25.12 26.49
C PRO A 43 -28.50 -24.56 25.41
N GLY A 44 -28.98 -25.47 24.57
CA GLY A 44 -29.72 -25.16 23.35
C GLY A 44 -31.11 -24.54 23.54
N SER A 45 -31.61 -24.06 22.42
CA SER A 45 -33.02 -23.81 22.17
C SER A 45 -33.33 -24.30 20.76
N GLN A 46 -33.95 -25.48 20.70
CA GLN A 46 -34.59 -26.01 19.51
C GLN A 46 -36.07 -25.58 19.47
N SER A 47 -36.59 -25.58 18.23
CA SER A 47 -38.00 -25.64 17.79
C SER A 47 -38.82 -24.35 17.69
N PRO A 48 -39.91 -24.33 16.87
CA PRO A 48 -40.44 -25.40 16.03
C PRO A 48 -40.62 -25.05 14.53
N GLY A 49 -40.82 -26.10 13.74
CA GLY A 49 -41.15 -26.01 12.32
C GLY A 49 -42.52 -25.43 12.01
N SER A 50 -42.73 -25.17 10.72
CA SER A 50 -44.04 -24.98 10.12
C SER A 50 -44.03 -25.58 8.72
N GLN A 51 -44.95 -26.50 8.51
CA GLN A 51 -45.17 -27.29 7.31
C GLN A 51 -46.20 -26.63 6.38
N SER A 52 -46.04 -26.93 5.08
CA SER A 52 -47.07 -27.11 4.04
C SER A 52 -47.76 -25.88 3.41
N PRO A 53 -48.39 -26.03 2.21
CA PRO A 53 -48.45 -27.16 1.26
C PRO A 53 -47.91 -26.79 -0.15
N GLY A 54 -47.51 -27.70 -1.05
CA GLY A 54 -48.35 -28.72 -1.70
C GLY A 54 -49.08 -28.13 -2.91
N GLY A 55 -48.42 -28.09 -4.07
CA GLY A 55 -48.97 -27.57 -5.33
C GLY A 55 -48.52 -28.40 -6.53
N SER A 56 -49.37 -29.34 -6.94
CA SER A 56 -49.25 -30.22 -8.09
C SER A 56 -49.06 -29.44 -9.40
N GLN A 57 -48.08 -29.80 -10.21
CA GLN A 57 -48.09 -29.49 -11.65
C GLN A 57 -47.96 -30.76 -12.48
N LYS A 58 -48.84 -30.77 -13.47
CA LYS A 58 -49.37 -31.88 -14.25
C LYS A 58 -48.39 -32.23 -15.38
N ALA A 59 -48.08 -33.51 -15.53
CA ALA A 59 -47.34 -34.04 -16.66
C ALA A 59 -48.12 -33.81 -17.97
N GLY A 60 -47.54 -33.00 -18.86
CA GLY A 60 -47.98 -32.83 -20.24
C GLY A 60 -47.18 -33.75 -21.15
N SER A 61 -47.86 -34.77 -21.68
CA SER A 61 -47.38 -35.70 -22.70
C SER A 61 -47.19 -34.99 -24.04
N GLN A 62 -45.99 -35.03 -24.62
CA GLN A 62 -45.77 -34.75 -26.05
C GLN A 62 -44.80 -35.78 -26.63
N ASN A 63 -45.30 -36.47 -27.67
CA ASN A 63 -44.67 -37.56 -28.42
C ASN A 63 -43.47 -37.04 -29.27
N PRO A 64 -42.43 -37.85 -29.58
CA PRO A 64 -41.22 -37.40 -30.24
C PRO A 64 -41.36 -37.42 -31.77
N GLY A 65 -40.96 -36.32 -32.42
CA GLY A 65 -40.76 -36.24 -33.86
C GLY A 65 -39.39 -36.82 -34.29
N PRO A 66 -39.22 -37.19 -35.57
CA PRO A 66 -38.11 -38.00 -36.03
C PRO A 66 -36.78 -37.23 -36.11
N ARG A 67 -35.70 -37.93 -35.75
CA ARG A 67 -34.30 -37.52 -35.96
C ARG A 67 -34.02 -37.13 -37.42
N PRO A 68 -33.24 -36.07 -37.64
CA PRO A 68 -32.36 -35.98 -38.80
C PRO A 68 -30.93 -36.44 -38.45
N ALA A 69 -30.24 -36.85 -39.51
CA ALA A 69 -29.01 -37.62 -39.54
C ALA A 69 -27.81 -37.02 -38.81
N THR A 70 -27.04 -37.94 -38.23
CA THR A 70 -25.68 -37.84 -37.70
C THR A 70 -24.74 -37.12 -38.68
N ALA A 71 -24.30 -35.91 -38.33
CA ALA A 71 -23.09 -35.33 -38.91
C ALA A 71 -21.88 -35.93 -38.20
N ALA A 72 -20.95 -36.47 -38.98
CA ALA A 72 -19.72 -37.09 -38.52
C ALA A 72 -18.86 -36.10 -37.73
N GLN A 73 -18.64 -36.41 -36.46
CA GLN A 73 -17.70 -35.70 -35.59
C GLN A 73 -16.27 -36.17 -35.93
N PRO A 74 -15.31 -35.26 -36.22
CA PRO A 74 -13.93 -35.66 -36.47
C PRO A 74 -13.35 -36.35 -35.23
N LYS A 75 -12.73 -37.52 -35.43
CA LYS A 75 -11.98 -38.24 -34.40
C LYS A 75 -10.86 -37.33 -33.86
N GLN A 76 -10.97 -36.94 -32.59
CA GLN A 76 -9.85 -36.38 -31.83
C GLN A 76 -8.73 -37.44 -31.75
N PRO A 77 -7.48 -37.12 -32.14
CA PRO A 77 -6.34 -38.00 -31.87
C PRO A 77 -6.04 -38.08 -30.37
N GLY A 78 -5.59 -39.26 -29.93
CA GLY A 78 -5.51 -39.70 -28.55
C GLY A 78 -4.69 -38.82 -27.61
N SER A 79 -5.21 -38.75 -26.37
CA SER A 79 -4.62 -38.10 -25.22
C SER A 79 -3.58 -39.01 -24.55
N ASP A 80 -2.35 -38.98 -25.03
CA ASP A 80 -1.17 -39.41 -24.28
C ASP A 80 -0.26 -38.19 -24.08
N GLN A 81 -0.68 -37.25 -23.24
CA GLN A 81 0.19 -36.18 -22.75
C GLN A 81 0.25 -36.26 -21.22
N PRO A 82 1.44 -36.48 -20.62
CA PRO A 82 1.57 -36.53 -19.18
C PRO A 82 1.16 -35.19 -18.58
N ALA A 83 0.38 -35.24 -17.49
CA ALA A 83 -0.11 -34.08 -16.77
C ALA A 83 1.07 -33.19 -16.33
N ALA A 84 1.28 -32.08 -17.02
CA ALA A 84 2.17 -31.03 -16.57
C ALA A 84 1.58 -30.46 -15.27
N ASN A 85 2.33 -30.60 -14.18
CA ASN A 85 2.02 -29.98 -12.90
C ASN A 85 1.98 -28.46 -13.09
N ILE A 86 0.77 -27.87 -13.14
CA ILE A 86 0.59 -26.42 -13.26
C ILE A 86 0.95 -25.83 -11.90
N ALA A 87 2.21 -25.43 -11.73
CA ALA A 87 2.60 -24.60 -10.60
C ALA A 87 1.76 -23.31 -10.62
N PRO A 88 1.25 -22.83 -9.47
CA PRO A 88 0.48 -21.60 -9.43
C PRO A 88 1.33 -20.45 -10.02
N ASN A 89 0.80 -19.79 -11.04
CA ASN A 89 1.44 -18.70 -11.77
C ASN A 89 1.50 -17.43 -10.91
N THR A 90 2.28 -17.41 -9.83
CA THR A 90 2.52 -16.14 -9.12
C THR A 90 3.03 -15.12 -10.14
N PRO A 91 2.34 -13.99 -10.36
CA PRO A 91 2.76 -13.03 -11.36
C PRO A 91 4.21 -12.60 -11.07
N VAL A 92 5.10 -12.80 -12.04
CA VAL A 92 6.53 -12.41 -11.94
C VAL A 92 6.69 -10.90 -12.19
N GLY A 93 5.72 -10.11 -11.71
CA GLY A 93 5.55 -8.69 -12.02
C GLY A 93 5.09 -7.89 -10.79
N PRO A 94 4.95 -6.56 -10.91
CA PRO A 94 4.51 -5.69 -9.83
C PRO A 94 3.04 -5.89 -9.49
N ILE A 95 2.26 -6.58 -10.33
CA ILE A 95 0.85 -6.88 -10.08
C ILE A 95 0.73 -7.79 -8.85
N GLY A 96 -0.17 -7.44 -7.94
CA GLY A 96 -0.43 -8.18 -6.71
C GLY A 96 -0.55 -7.26 -5.49
N ILE A 97 -0.61 -7.87 -4.30
CA ILE A 97 -0.71 -7.16 -3.03
C ILE A 97 0.67 -7.13 -2.37
N TRP A 98 1.04 -5.94 -1.90
CA TRP A 98 2.35 -5.65 -1.33
C TRP A 98 2.21 -4.94 0.00
N PHE A 99 2.92 -5.41 1.02
CA PHE A 99 3.16 -4.61 2.21
C PHE A 99 4.12 -3.45 1.89
N ASP A 100 3.82 -2.28 2.43
CA ASP A 100 4.76 -1.16 2.44
C ASP A 100 6.03 -1.48 3.23
N ASP A 101 7.02 -0.60 3.17
CA ASP A 101 8.30 -0.77 3.88
C ASP A 101 8.16 -0.82 5.41
N THR A 102 7.02 -0.37 5.94
CA THR A 102 6.73 -0.40 7.37
C THR A 102 5.99 -1.67 7.81
N GLY A 103 5.44 -2.43 6.87
CA GLY A 103 4.56 -3.57 7.13
C GLY A 103 3.19 -3.18 7.72
N LYS A 104 2.84 -1.88 7.73
CA LYS A 104 1.61 -1.37 8.37
C LYS A 104 0.51 -0.99 7.37
N GLY A 105 0.84 -0.99 6.09
CA GLY A 105 -0.13 -0.85 5.00
C GLY A 105 0.10 -1.91 3.95
N ALA A 106 -0.96 -2.31 3.24
CA ALA A 106 -0.84 -3.11 2.04
C ALA A 106 -1.53 -2.44 0.85
N ILE A 107 -0.83 -2.42 -0.28
CA ILE A 107 -1.25 -1.81 -1.53
C ILE A 107 -1.45 -2.91 -2.57
N GLU A 108 -2.62 -2.95 -3.19
CA GLU A 108 -2.87 -3.78 -4.35
C GLU A 108 -2.53 -3.00 -5.61
N ILE A 109 -1.60 -3.53 -6.40
CA ILE A 109 -1.23 -3.02 -7.72
C ILE A 109 -1.95 -3.84 -8.78
N LYS A 110 -2.66 -3.17 -9.68
CA LYS A 110 -3.46 -3.79 -10.75
C LYS A 110 -3.39 -2.99 -12.05
N PRO A 111 -3.65 -3.62 -13.20
CA PRO A 111 -3.83 -2.90 -14.47
C PRO A 111 -4.99 -1.90 -14.39
N CYS A 112 -4.78 -0.71 -14.96
CA CYS A 112 -5.78 0.31 -15.20
C CYS A 112 -5.62 0.83 -16.64
N GLY A 113 -6.15 0.06 -17.60
CA GLY A 113 -5.87 0.26 -19.02
C GLY A 113 -4.48 -0.28 -19.38
N ALA A 114 -3.66 0.55 -20.04
CA ALA A 114 -2.28 0.21 -20.41
C ALA A 114 -1.26 0.44 -19.27
N ASN A 115 -1.69 1.09 -18.19
CA ASN A 115 -0.84 1.46 -17.06
C ASN A 115 -1.16 0.59 -15.83
N LEU A 116 -0.39 0.76 -14.76
CA LEU A 116 -0.68 0.22 -13.44
C LEU A 116 -1.16 1.32 -12.49
N CYS A 117 -2.12 0.94 -11.65
CA CYS A 117 -2.65 1.74 -10.57
C CYS A 117 -2.63 0.93 -9.28
N GLY A 118 -2.81 1.58 -8.13
CA GLY A 118 -2.86 0.87 -6.88
C GLY A 118 -3.64 1.54 -5.77
N ASN A 119 -4.25 0.71 -4.94
CA ASN A 119 -5.15 1.10 -3.87
C ASN A 119 -4.65 0.55 -2.53
N ILE A 120 -4.84 1.30 -1.45
CA ILE A 120 -4.66 0.77 -0.09
C ILE A 120 -5.78 -0.25 0.14
N VAL A 121 -5.41 -1.51 0.31
CA VAL A 121 -6.37 -2.62 0.52
C VAL A 121 -6.37 -3.15 1.94
N TRP A 122 -5.37 -2.79 2.74
CA TRP A 122 -5.29 -3.13 4.15
C TRP A 122 -4.44 -2.12 4.92
N MET A 123 -4.75 -1.95 6.19
CA MET A 123 -3.99 -1.15 7.15
C MET A 123 -3.96 -1.89 8.48
N ALA A 124 -2.83 -1.85 9.18
CA ALA A 124 -2.72 -2.37 10.55
C ALA A 124 -3.64 -1.63 11.53
N GLN A 125 -3.90 -0.35 11.26
CA GLN A 125 -4.79 0.51 12.04
C GLN A 125 -5.77 1.20 11.08
N PRO A 126 -6.88 0.55 10.70
CA PRO A 126 -7.86 1.13 9.78
C PRO A 126 -8.78 2.16 10.46
N LEU A 127 -8.87 2.13 11.79
CA LEU A 127 -9.67 3.05 12.60
C LEU A 127 -8.79 4.06 13.36
N GLY A 128 -9.33 5.23 13.60
CA GLY A 128 -8.77 6.25 14.49
C GLY A 128 -9.06 5.96 15.97
N ALA A 129 -8.56 6.83 16.85
CA ALA A 129 -8.82 6.74 18.29
C ALA A 129 -10.30 6.95 18.66
N ASP A 130 -11.05 7.58 17.76
CA ASP A 130 -12.50 7.78 17.84
C ASP A 130 -13.32 6.54 17.40
N GLY A 131 -12.63 5.47 16.96
CA GLY A 131 -13.27 4.27 16.43
C GLY A 131 -13.85 4.44 15.02
N LEU A 132 -13.63 5.59 14.37
CA LEU A 132 -14.08 5.86 13.01
C LEU A 132 -12.97 5.50 12.01
N PRO A 133 -13.29 5.31 10.71
CA PRO A 133 -12.28 5.08 9.69
C PRO A 133 -11.29 6.25 9.66
N GLN A 134 -10.01 5.94 9.49
CA GLN A 134 -9.03 7.00 9.29
C GLN A 134 -9.30 7.71 7.96
N ASN A 135 -9.48 9.03 8.03
CA ASN A 135 -9.69 9.86 6.85
C ASN A 135 -8.38 10.46 6.35
N ASP A 136 -8.37 10.87 5.07
CA ASP A 136 -7.24 11.52 4.40
C ASP A 136 -7.06 12.99 4.82
N GLY A 137 -6.94 13.22 6.14
CA GLY A 137 -6.98 14.56 6.74
C GLY A 137 -5.87 15.51 6.27
N TYR A 138 -4.75 14.98 5.77
CA TYR A 138 -3.63 15.76 5.23
C TYR A 138 -3.79 16.14 3.76
N ASN A 139 -4.88 15.73 3.08
CA ASN A 139 -5.06 16.03 1.67
C ASN A 139 -5.00 17.54 1.41
N PRO A 140 -4.20 18.01 0.42
CA PRO A 140 -4.14 19.43 0.08
C PRO A 140 -5.49 19.96 -0.40
N ASP A 141 -6.30 19.12 -1.04
CA ASP A 141 -7.69 19.43 -1.39
C ASP A 141 -8.60 19.18 -0.18
N LYS A 142 -9.17 20.27 0.36
CA LYS A 142 -10.07 20.22 1.52
C LYS A 142 -11.29 19.34 1.28
N ALA A 143 -11.79 19.25 0.05
CA ALA A 143 -12.96 18.44 -0.27
C ALA A 143 -12.69 16.93 -0.13
N LYS A 144 -11.42 16.52 -0.23
CA LYS A 144 -10.99 15.12 -0.14
C LYS A 144 -10.65 14.69 1.28
N ARG A 145 -10.53 15.62 2.24
CA ARG A 145 -10.06 15.31 3.61
C ARG A 145 -10.96 14.39 4.42
N ASN A 146 -12.22 14.23 4.00
CA ASN A 146 -13.19 13.36 4.66
C ASN A 146 -13.27 11.97 4.01
N GLN A 147 -12.50 11.70 2.96
CA GLN A 147 -12.48 10.37 2.34
C GLN A 147 -11.68 9.40 3.22
N PRO A 148 -12.13 8.15 3.39
CA PRO A 148 -11.35 7.13 4.09
C PRO A 148 -10.01 6.86 3.39
N VAL A 149 -8.96 6.61 4.16
CA VAL A 149 -7.65 6.15 3.66
C VAL A 149 -7.73 4.70 3.20
N CYS A 150 -8.52 3.87 3.88
CA CYS A 150 -8.79 2.50 3.45
C CYS A 150 -9.53 2.52 2.09
N GLY A 151 -9.00 1.83 1.07
CA GLY A 151 -9.54 1.83 -0.29
C GLY A 151 -9.00 2.94 -1.20
N LEU A 152 -8.32 3.94 -0.65
CA LEU A 152 -7.82 5.09 -1.39
C LEU A 152 -6.85 4.66 -2.50
N GLN A 153 -7.04 5.19 -3.71
CA GLN A 153 -6.06 5.06 -4.78
C GLN A 153 -4.85 5.94 -4.46
N VAL A 154 -3.69 5.31 -4.32
CA VAL A 154 -2.42 5.96 -3.96
C VAL A 154 -1.37 5.84 -5.05
N LEU A 155 -1.62 5.05 -6.10
CA LEU A 155 -0.72 4.89 -7.25
C LEU A 155 -1.51 5.03 -8.56
N GLY A 156 -0.89 5.61 -9.58
CA GLY A 156 -1.47 5.68 -10.91
C GLY A 156 -0.45 5.98 -12.01
N ASP A 157 -0.86 5.69 -13.24
CA ASP A 157 -0.12 5.98 -14.48
C ASP A 157 1.27 5.34 -14.59
N VAL A 158 1.54 4.30 -13.80
CA VAL A 158 2.82 3.61 -13.83
C VAL A 158 2.93 2.75 -15.09
N LYS A 159 3.87 3.09 -15.97
CA LYS A 159 4.03 2.50 -17.31
C LYS A 159 5.15 1.48 -17.34
N PRO A 160 4.99 0.34 -18.03
CA PRO A 160 6.10 -0.57 -18.30
C PRO A 160 7.16 0.12 -19.16
N GLN A 161 8.42 -0.16 -18.87
CA GLN A 161 9.58 0.36 -19.58
C GLN A 161 10.27 -0.74 -20.40
N PRO A 162 11.04 -0.40 -21.45
CA PRO A 162 11.72 -1.39 -22.29
C PRO A 162 12.74 -2.28 -21.55
N ASP A 163 13.26 -1.82 -20.41
CA ASP A 163 14.24 -2.54 -19.57
C ASP A 163 13.57 -3.50 -18.56
N GLY A 164 12.25 -3.65 -18.60
CA GLY A 164 11.49 -4.49 -17.69
C GLY A 164 11.15 -3.83 -16.35
N THR A 165 11.47 -2.54 -16.17
CA THR A 165 11.03 -1.74 -15.01
C THR A 165 9.68 -1.06 -15.28
N TRP A 166 9.18 -0.32 -14.29
CA TRP A 166 8.02 0.56 -14.46
C TRP A 166 8.33 1.97 -13.99
N ASP A 167 7.75 2.98 -14.64
CA ASP A 167 8.09 4.38 -14.41
C ASP A 167 6.97 5.32 -14.90
N LEU A 168 7.17 6.63 -14.79
CA LEU A 168 6.28 7.69 -15.30
C LEU A 168 4.90 7.74 -14.61
N GLY A 169 4.78 7.09 -13.45
CA GLY A 169 3.58 7.16 -12.62
C GLY A 169 3.73 8.13 -11.47
N TRP A 170 2.67 8.21 -10.67
CA TRP A 170 2.62 8.99 -9.44
C TRP A 170 2.28 8.11 -8.24
N VAL A 171 2.76 8.54 -7.07
CA VAL A 171 2.39 8.00 -5.76
C VAL A 171 1.92 9.13 -4.84
N TYR A 172 0.85 8.90 -4.10
CA TYR A 172 0.34 9.80 -3.05
C TYR A 172 0.56 9.18 -1.66
N ASP A 173 1.17 9.94 -0.75
CA ASP A 173 1.30 9.57 0.66
C ASP A 173 0.26 10.31 1.51
N PRO A 174 -0.83 9.64 1.96
CA PRO A 174 -1.86 10.25 2.80
C PRO A 174 -1.35 10.63 4.19
N LYS A 175 -0.22 10.07 4.66
CA LYS A 175 0.36 10.41 5.98
C LYS A 175 0.94 11.83 6.00
N VAL A 176 1.27 12.38 4.83
CA VAL A 176 1.86 13.72 4.71
C VAL A 176 1.18 14.61 3.67
N GLY A 177 0.17 14.10 2.95
CA GLY A 177 -0.59 14.86 1.97
C GLY A 177 0.22 15.26 0.73
N LYS A 178 1.16 14.43 0.29
CA LYS A 178 2.08 14.77 -0.81
C LYS A 178 2.09 13.71 -1.90
N SER A 179 2.21 14.17 -3.13
CA SER A 179 2.45 13.31 -4.30
C SER A 179 3.90 13.41 -4.78
N PHE A 180 4.36 12.32 -5.36
CA PHE A 180 5.70 12.13 -5.91
C PHE A 180 5.59 11.36 -7.22
N ASP A 181 6.59 11.48 -8.09
CA ASP A 181 6.76 10.56 -9.20
C ASP A 181 7.21 9.20 -8.65
N VAL A 182 6.85 8.11 -9.31
CA VAL A 182 7.17 6.75 -8.84
C VAL A 182 7.65 5.83 -9.95
N ALA A 183 8.68 5.04 -9.62
CA ALA A 183 9.20 3.96 -10.43
C ALA A 183 9.25 2.65 -9.63
N PHE A 184 9.07 1.52 -10.32
CA PHE A 184 9.19 0.19 -9.75
C PHE A 184 10.27 -0.63 -10.44
N ALA A 185 10.98 -1.44 -9.66
CA ALA A 185 11.82 -2.51 -10.16
C ALA A 185 11.65 -3.75 -9.29
N LEU A 186 11.50 -4.92 -9.91
CA LEU A 186 11.52 -6.17 -9.15
C LEU A 186 12.94 -6.49 -8.74
N ASP A 187 13.14 -6.67 -7.44
CA ASP A 187 14.43 -7.04 -6.86
C ASP A 187 14.48 -8.54 -6.51
N ALA A 188 13.31 -9.14 -6.27
CA ALA A 188 13.08 -10.58 -6.23
C ALA A 188 11.60 -10.85 -6.54
N LYS A 189 11.21 -12.13 -6.66
CA LYS A 189 9.79 -12.54 -6.88
C LYS A 189 8.82 -11.86 -5.90
N ASP A 190 9.25 -11.73 -4.65
CA ASP A 190 8.45 -11.23 -3.53
C ASP A 190 8.99 -9.91 -2.95
N ARG A 191 9.89 -9.22 -3.68
CA ARG A 191 10.47 -7.95 -3.25
C ARG A 191 10.45 -6.91 -4.38
N LEU A 192 9.75 -5.81 -4.15
CA LEU A 192 9.59 -4.71 -5.10
C LEU A 192 10.35 -3.48 -4.57
N LYS A 193 11.26 -2.94 -5.38
CA LYS A 193 11.82 -1.60 -5.14
C LYS A 193 10.80 -0.57 -5.63
N VAL A 194 10.40 0.32 -4.73
CA VAL A 194 9.51 1.44 -5.00
C VAL A 194 10.28 2.73 -4.79
N THR A 195 10.57 3.44 -5.86
CA THR A 195 11.37 4.66 -5.83
C THR A 195 10.48 5.87 -6.03
N GLY A 196 10.31 6.68 -4.98
CA GLY A 196 9.62 7.96 -5.05
C GLY A 196 10.62 9.10 -5.31
N TYR A 197 10.30 10.02 -6.21
CA TYR A 197 11.18 11.14 -6.54
C TYR A 197 10.39 12.42 -6.91
N LYS A 198 11.08 13.55 -6.98
CA LYS A 198 10.52 14.82 -7.46
C LYS A 198 11.34 15.34 -8.62
N GLY A 199 10.80 15.24 -9.84
CA GLY A 199 11.44 15.74 -11.05
C GLY A 199 12.60 14.84 -11.53
N VAL A 200 13.71 14.79 -10.79
CA VAL A 200 14.87 13.95 -11.13
C VAL A 200 15.07 12.82 -10.12
N LYS A 201 15.41 11.62 -10.62
CA LYS A 201 15.62 10.42 -9.80
C LYS A 201 16.83 10.51 -8.85
N PHE A 202 17.74 11.47 -9.05
CA PHE A 202 18.87 11.67 -8.13
C PHE A 202 18.42 12.16 -6.73
N LEU A 203 17.29 12.86 -6.65
CA LEU A 203 16.66 13.28 -5.39
C LEU A 203 15.51 12.32 -5.02
N SER A 204 15.83 11.03 -4.96
CA SER A 204 14.84 9.97 -4.70
C SER A 204 14.99 9.35 -3.32
N LYS A 205 13.94 8.63 -2.92
CA LYS A 205 14.01 7.63 -1.85
C LYS A 205 13.47 6.31 -2.39
N THR A 206 14.16 5.23 -2.05
CA THR A 206 13.77 3.87 -2.42
C THR A 206 13.28 3.14 -1.20
N PHE A 207 12.11 2.51 -1.34
CA PHE A 207 11.46 1.68 -0.34
C PHE A 207 11.41 0.24 -0.86
N LEU A 208 11.53 -0.72 0.05
CA LEU A 208 11.40 -2.14 -0.28
C LEU A 208 10.04 -2.62 0.20
N TRP A 209 9.18 -2.92 -0.77
CA TRP A 209 7.88 -3.52 -0.51
C TRP A 209 7.98 -5.04 -0.61
N THR A 210 7.21 -5.73 0.22
CA THR A 210 7.23 -7.20 0.31
C THR A 210 5.89 -7.76 -0.14
N ARG A 211 5.91 -8.77 -1.00
CA ARG A 211 4.67 -9.37 -1.49
C ARG A 211 3.92 -10.04 -0.34
N THR A 212 2.63 -9.79 -0.26
CA THR A 212 1.77 -10.44 0.72
C THR A 212 1.51 -11.90 0.29
N THR A 213 1.82 -12.84 1.17
CA THR A 213 1.50 -14.27 1.02
C THR A 213 0.35 -14.74 1.91
N VAL A 214 -0.14 -13.85 2.78
CA VAL A 214 -1.21 -14.11 3.74
C VAL A 214 -2.53 -13.48 3.29
N PRO A 215 -3.69 -14.14 3.48
CA PRO A 215 -4.97 -13.47 3.34
C PRO A 215 -5.08 -12.30 4.33
N LEU A 216 -5.38 -11.10 3.84
CA LEU A 216 -5.58 -9.91 4.66
C LEU A 216 -7.08 -9.57 4.76
N PRO A 217 -7.58 -9.12 5.93
CA PRO A 217 -8.93 -8.59 6.05
C PRO A 217 -9.02 -7.26 5.30
N ARG A 218 -9.53 -7.29 4.07
CA ARG A 218 -9.47 -6.13 3.17
C ARG A 218 -10.36 -4.98 3.64
N CYS A 219 -10.05 -3.78 3.14
CA CYS A 219 -10.78 -2.54 3.43
C CYS A 219 -12.28 -2.59 3.08
N ASP A 220 -12.70 -3.47 2.17
CA ASP A 220 -14.09 -3.69 1.77
C ASP A 220 -14.97 -4.20 2.93
N GLY A 221 -14.44 -5.06 3.79
CA GLY A 221 -15.13 -5.58 4.97
C GLY A 221 -15.18 -4.60 6.14
N VAL A 222 -14.28 -3.61 6.17
CA VAL A 222 -14.30 -2.52 7.15
C VAL A 222 -15.47 -1.60 6.81
N VAL A 223 -15.53 -1.05 5.59
CA VAL A 223 -16.59 -0.11 5.20
C VAL A 223 -18.00 -0.73 5.17
N SER A 224 -18.12 -2.03 4.95
CA SER A 224 -19.43 -2.71 4.86
C SER A 224 -20.10 -2.94 6.23
N ASN A 225 -19.35 -2.90 7.33
CA ASN A 225 -19.87 -3.09 8.69
C ASN A 225 -19.93 -1.76 9.48
N LEU A 226 -19.64 -0.63 8.83
CA LEU A 226 -19.69 0.68 9.45
C LEU A 226 -21.09 1.30 9.31
N PRO A 227 -21.56 2.04 10.34
CA PRO A 227 -22.75 2.89 10.20
C PRO A 227 -22.59 3.80 8.97
N PRO A 228 -23.70 4.12 8.27
CA PRO A 228 -23.64 5.04 7.13
C PRO A 228 -22.88 6.30 7.52
N LEU A 229 -21.85 6.65 6.73
CA LEU A 229 -21.13 7.90 6.94
C LEU A 229 -22.14 9.05 6.97
N PRO A 230 -22.02 10.02 7.90
CA PRO A 230 -22.85 11.21 7.84
C PRO A 230 -22.62 11.87 6.47
N PRO A 231 -23.69 12.37 5.83
CA PRO A 231 -23.58 12.98 4.51
C PRO A 231 -22.49 14.05 4.57
N SER A 232 -21.49 13.93 3.71
CA SER A 232 -20.48 14.95 3.52
C SER A 232 -21.20 16.23 3.14
N THR A 233 -21.25 17.18 4.08
CA THR A 233 -21.81 18.51 3.78
C THR A 233 -21.01 19.07 2.62
N PRO A 234 -21.65 19.44 1.50
CA PRO A 234 -20.97 20.11 0.42
C PRO A 234 -20.29 21.33 1.01
N SER A 235 -18.96 21.39 0.94
CA SER A 235 -18.18 22.57 1.28
C SER A 235 -18.73 23.71 0.42
N ARG A 236 -19.59 24.55 1.00
CA ARG A 236 -20.14 25.72 0.33
C ARG A 236 -18.97 26.62 -0.01
N ASN A 237 -18.51 26.58 -1.26
CA ASN A 237 -17.62 27.59 -1.82
C ASN A 237 -18.31 28.96 -1.61
N PRO A 238 -17.76 29.89 -0.81
CA PRO A 238 -18.22 31.26 -0.83
C PRO A 238 -17.50 31.92 -2.01
N GLY A 239 -18.04 31.72 -3.22
CA GLY A 239 -17.37 32.15 -4.45
C GLY A 239 -18.31 32.25 -5.64
N ALA A 240 -19.54 32.71 -5.44
CA ALA A 240 -20.42 33.16 -6.52
C ALA A 240 -21.34 34.25 -5.97
N GLY A 241 -20.78 35.46 -5.90
CA GLY A 241 -21.45 36.68 -5.50
C GLY A 241 -20.62 37.85 -6.02
N ALA A 242 -20.70 38.08 -7.33
CA ALA A 242 -20.14 39.27 -7.96
C ALA A 242 -20.87 40.50 -7.41
N ALA A 243 -20.21 41.23 -6.50
CA ALA A 243 -20.52 42.63 -6.25
C ALA A 243 -19.75 43.49 -7.28
N PRO A 244 -20.35 44.57 -7.82
CA PRO A 244 -19.69 45.39 -8.83
C PRO A 244 -18.46 46.09 -8.25
N VAL A 245 -17.34 45.95 -8.96
CA VAL A 245 -16.09 46.66 -8.69
C VAL A 245 -16.31 48.16 -8.89
N VAL A 246 -16.37 48.92 -7.80
CA VAL A 246 -16.16 50.38 -7.83
C VAL A 246 -14.66 50.60 -8.04
N LYS A 247 -14.30 51.18 -9.20
CA LYS A 247 -12.92 51.57 -9.53
C LYS A 247 -12.39 52.53 -8.46
N SER A 248 -11.53 52.01 -7.58
CA SER A 248 -10.76 52.83 -6.64
C SER A 248 -9.49 53.27 -7.33
N THR A 249 -9.34 54.57 -7.53
CA THR A 249 -8.12 55.21 -8.06
C THR A 249 -6.92 54.88 -7.18
N PRO A 250 -5.72 54.58 -7.74
CA PRO A 250 -4.52 54.38 -6.94
C PRO A 250 -4.10 55.69 -6.25
N PRO A 251 -3.64 55.66 -4.99
CA PRO A 251 -2.99 56.82 -4.37
C PRO A 251 -1.66 57.15 -5.07
N PRO A 252 -1.24 58.43 -5.14
CA PRO A 252 0.02 58.82 -5.76
C PRO A 252 1.21 58.24 -5.00
N ALA A 253 2.23 57.83 -5.75
CA ALA A 253 3.49 57.32 -5.22
C ALA A 253 4.21 58.41 -4.40
N THR A 254 4.22 58.25 -3.08
CA THR A 254 5.07 59.05 -2.19
C THR A 254 6.53 58.71 -2.48
N GLN A 255 7.28 59.69 -2.96
CA GLN A 255 8.72 59.58 -3.18
C GLN A 255 9.41 59.24 -1.87
N ARG A 256 10.17 58.13 -1.86
CA ARG A 256 11.07 57.77 -0.77
C ARG A 256 12.19 58.80 -0.72
N ALA A 257 12.25 59.57 0.37
CA ALA A 257 13.40 60.41 0.67
C ALA A 257 14.64 59.51 0.85
N THR A 258 15.67 59.75 0.04
CA THR A 258 17.01 59.21 0.22
C THR A 258 17.62 59.71 1.52
N VAL A 259 17.85 58.81 2.47
CA VAL A 259 18.68 59.07 3.65
C VAL A 259 20.15 58.99 3.22
N PRO A 260 20.96 60.05 3.38
CA PRO A 260 22.39 59.97 3.08
C PRO A 260 23.11 59.13 4.15
N ILE A 261 23.91 58.16 3.68
CA ILE A 261 24.82 57.38 4.52
C ILE A 261 25.97 58.29 4.96
N GLN A 262 26.02 58.64 6.25
CA GLN A 262 27.21 59.23 6.86
C GLN A 262 28.25 58.12 7.10
N GLN A 263 29.43 58.27 6.51
CA GLN A 263 30.61 57.45 6.80
C GLN A 263 31.15 57.81 8.20
N PRO A 264 31.53 56.82 9.04
CA PRO A 264 32.16 57.11 10.32
C PRO A 264 33.60 57.61 10.11
N ALA A 265 33.92 58.74 10.75
CA ALA A 265 35.25 59.33 10.78
C ALA A 265 36.26 58.40 11.49
N LEU A 266 37.40 58.16 10.84
CA LEU A 266 38.59 57.59 11.45
C LEU A 266 39.12 58.58 12.49
N ARG A 267 39.34 58.12 13.72
CA ARG A 267 40.02 58.90 14.76
C ARG A 267 41.53 58.82 14.55
N PRO A 268 42.27 59.91 14.85
CA PRO A 268 43.72 60.00 14.69
C PRO A 268 44.50 59.13 15.68
#